data_AF-A0A024TAG2-F1
#
_entry.id   AF-A0A024TAG2-F1
#
_cell.length_a   1.000
_cell.length_b   1.000
_cell.length_c   1.000
_cell.angle_alpha   90.00
_cell.angle_beta   90.00
_cell.angle_gamma   90.00
#
_symmetry.space_group_name_H-M   'P 1'
#
loop_
_entity.id
_entity.type
_entity.pdbx_description
1 polymer ?
#
loop_
_entity_poly.entity_id
_entity_poly.type
_entity_poly.pdbx_seq_one_letter_code
_entity_poly.pdbx_strand_id
1 'polypeptide(L)'
;MSAPPKRRNYTDEEEDLMLLRQVSADMPFLARRGLIMDKWAAVAEKLAATDDFGRPDFDAKKANNRFNALAEAHRKGNHLSSRRRGATNC
;
A
#
# COMPACT_ATOMS: atom_id res chain seq x y z
N MET A 1 26.83 4.45 23.42
CA MET A 1 25.40 4.29 23.77
C MET A 1 24.65 3.95 22.50
N SER A 2 24.46 2.67 22.20
CA SER A 2 23.66 2.23 21.05
C SER A 2 22.19 2.45 21.37
N ALA A 3 21.50 3.25 20.56
CA ALA A 3 20.07 3.44 20.68
C ALA A 3 19.36 2.08 20.60
N PRO A 4 18.30 1.84 21.40
CA PRO A 4 17.57 0.58 21.35
C PRO A 4 17.01 0.38 19.93
N PRO A 5 17.01 -0.85 19.39
CA PRO A 5 16.38 -1.12 18.11
C PRO A 5 14.92 -0.69 18.23
N LYS A 6 14.57 0.33 17.44
CA LYS A 6 13.20 0.86 17.36
C LYS A 6 12.33 -0.34 17.02
N ARG A 7 11.57 -0.84 18.01
CA ARG A 7 10.63 -1.95 17.83
C ARG A 7 9.71 -1.48 16.71
N ARG A 8 9.90 -2.01 15.51
CA ARG A 8 9.04 -1.73 14.36
C ARG A 8 7.68 -2.24 14.76
N ASN A 9 6.81 -1.32 15.13
CA ASN A 9 5.39 -1.60 15.11
C ASN A 9 5.09 -1.83 13.63
N TYR A 10 5.14 -3.09 13.21
CA TYR A 10 4.67 -3.55 11.91
C TYR A 10 3.13 -3.42 11.93
N THR A 11 2.63 -2.19 11.96
CA THR A 11 1.21 -1.88 12.11
C THR A 11 0.74 -1.25 10.83
N ASP A 12 0.22 -2.06 9.90
CA ASP A 12 -0.48 -1.69 8.65
C ASP A 12 0.29 -0.80 7.64
N GLU A 13 0.96 0.27 8.08
CA GLU A 13 1.68 1.24 7.28
C GLU A 13 2.92 0.65 6.57
N GLU A 14 3.73 -0.18 7.25
CA GLU A 14 4.88 -0.83 6.61
C GLU A 14 4.42 -1.85 5.54
N GLU A 15 3.37 -2.62 5.83
CA GLU A 15 2.77 -3.55 4.87
C GLU A 15 2.16 -2.80 3.67
N ASP A 16 1.50 -1.67 3.92
CA ASP A 16 0.96 -0.78 2.89
C ASP A 16 2.07 -0.17 2.04
N LEU A 17 3.20 0.22 2.64
CA LEU A 17 4.38 0.69 1.89
C LEU A 17 4.99 -0.41 1.02
N MET A 18 5.09 -1.64 1.54
CA MET A 18 5.55 -2.79 0.76
C MET A 18 4.60 -3.10 -0.41
N LEU A 19 3.29 -3.07 -0.17
CA LEU A 19 2.27 -3.22 -1.19
C LEU A 19 2.40 -2.13 -2.26
N LEU A 20 2.49 -0.86 -1.87
CA LEU A 20 2.63 0.26 -2.78
C LEU A 20 3.91 0.17 -3.62
N ARG A 21 5.03 -0.22 -3.00
CA ARG A 21 6.30 -0.45 -3.70
C ARG A 21 6.15 -1.53 -4.75
N GLN A 22 5.55 -2.68 -4.39
CA GLN A 22 5.39 -3.79 -5.33
C GLN A 22 4.41 -3.45 -6.46
N VAL A 23 3.30 -2.78 -6.15
CA VAL A 23 2.32 -2.29 -7.14
C VAL A 23 2.96 -1.28 -8.09
N SER A 24 3.87 -0.42 -7.61
CA SER A 24 4.60 0.52 -8.48
C SER A 24 5.58 -0.17 -9.43
N ALA A 25 6.17 -1.29 -9.02
CA ALA A 25 7.09 -2.07 -9.84
C ALA A 25 6.35 -2.90 -10.90
N ASP A 26 5.26 -3.58 -10.52
CA ASP A 26 4.53 -4.49 -11.40
C ASP A 26 3.40 -3.82 -12.19
N MET A 27 2.98 -2.62 -11.79
CA MET A 27 1.89 -1.83 -12.38
C MET A 27 0.67 -2.69 -12.78
N PRO A 28 0.07 -3.46 -11.83
CA PRO A 28 -1.01 -4.39 -12.13
C PRO A 28 -2.26 -3.72 -12.73
N PHE A 29 -2.41 -2.41 -12.53
CA PHE A 29 -3.49 -1.59 -13.08
C PHE A 29 -3.33 -1.23 -14.57
N LEU A 30 -2.13 -1.37 -15.15
CA LEU A 30 -1.88 -1.20 -16.58
C LEU A 30 -2.06 -2.49 -17.39
N ALA A 31 -2.35 -3.60 -16.71
CA ALA A 31 -2.54 -4.88 -17.37
C ALA A 31 -3.74 -4.86 -18.33
N ARG A 32 -3.66 -5.66 -19.39
CA ARG A 32 -4.76 -5.82 -20.35
C ARG A 32 -6.03 -6.26 -19.62
N ARG A 33 -7.18 -5.70 -20.02
CA ARG A 33 -8.50 -6.06 -19.49
C ARG A 33 -8.68 -7.59 -19.56
N GLY A 34 -8.94 -8.21 -18.41
CA GLY A 34 -9.00 -9.67 -18.24
C GLY A 34 -7.80 -10.29 -17.51
N LEU A 35 -6.62 -9.65 -17.56
CA LEU A 35 -5.39 -10.13 -16.88
C LEU A 35 -5.04 -9.33 -15.61
N ILE A 36 -5.87 -8.35 -15.27
CA ILE A 36 -5.63 -7.45 -14.12
C ILE A 36 -5.54 -8.27 -12.83
N MET A 37 -6.48 -9.20 -12.60
CA MET A 37 -6.48 -10.02 -11.40
C MET A 37 -5.30 -10.99 -11.34
N ASP A 38 -4.83 -11.50 -12.48
CA ASP A 38 -3.64 -12.35 -12.52
C ASP A 38 -2.38 -11.56 -12.12
N LYS A 39 -2.29 -10.30 -12.55
CA LYS A 39 -1.20 -9.41 -12.11
C LYS A 39 -1.28 -9.07 -10.63
N TRP A 40 -2.49 -8.86 -10.10
CA TRP A 40 -2.67 -8.70 -8.65
C TRP A 40 -2.34 -9.97 -7.87
N ALA A 41 -2.60 -11.15 -8.42
CA ALA A 41 -2.21 -12.42 -7.81
C ALA A 41 -0.68 -12.56 -7.76
N ALA A 42 0.01 -12.21 -8.84
CA ALA A 42 1.47 -12.19 -8.84
C ALA A 42 2.07 -11.19 -7.84
N VAL A 43 1.44 -10.01 -7.65
CA VAL A 43 1.84 -9.05 -6.60
C VAL A 43 1.65 -9.65 -5.21
N ALA A 44 0.49 -10.29 -4.97
CA ALA A 44 0.20 -10.92 -3.69
C ALA A 44 1.15 -12.08 -3.37
N GLU A 45 1.49 -12.91 -4.36
CA GLU A 45 2.46 -14.00 -4.23
C GLU A 45 3.87 -13.49 -3.88
N LYS A 46 4.33 -12.43 -4.55
CA LYS A 46 5.64 -11.80 -4.23
C LYS A 46 5.68 -11.22 -2.82
N LEU A 47 4.57 -10.63 -2.37
CA LEU A 47 4.45 -10.12 -1.01
C LEU A 47 4.42 -11.28 -0.01
N ALA A 48 3.66 -12.34 -0.28
CA ALA A 48 3.61 -13.55 0.57
C ALA A 48 4.96 -14.29 0.64
N ALA A 49 5.79 -14.21 -0.40
CA ALA A 49 7.14 -14.74 -0.41
C ALA A 49 8.14 -13.90 0.41
N THR A 50 7.75 -12.71 0.87
CA THR A 50 8.59 -11.85 1.70
C THR A 50 8.32 -12.15 3.18
N ASP A 51 9.35 -12.58 3.92
CA ASP A 51 9.25 -12.97 5.35
C ASP A 51 8.71 -11.84 6.25
N ASP A 52 8.95 -10.59 5.84
CA ASP A 52 8.44 -9.39 6.54
C ASP A 52 6.93 -9.13 6.36
N PHE A 53 6.25 -9.85 5.45
CA PHE A 53 4.84 -9.65 5.16
C PHE A 53 3.97 -10.63 5.94
N GLY A 54 3.50 -10.20 7.12
CA GLY A 54 2.86 -11.06 8.12
C GLY A 54 1.44 -11.54 7.82
N ARG A 55 0.95 -11.45 6.57
CA ARG A 55 -0.43 -11.84 6.21
C ARG A 55 -0.47 -13.16 5.42
N PRO A 56 -0.70 -14.30 6.10
CA PRO A 56 -0.69 -15.62 5.46
C PRO A 56 -1.80 -15.82 4.40
N ASP A 57 -2.91 -15.07 4.50
CA ASP A 57 -4.04 -15.16 3.55
C ASP A 57 -4.14 -13.95 2.62
N PHE A 58 -3.02 -13.35 2.22
CA PHE A 58 -3.06 -12.17 1.36
C PHE A 58 -3.30 -12.56 -0.10
N ASP A 59 -4.48 -12.22 -0.59
CA ASP A 59 -4.92 -12.56 -1.95
C ASP A 59 -4.96 -11.33 -2.88
N ALA A 60 -5.08 -11.59 -4.18
CA ALA A 60 -5.17 -10.57 -5.22
C ALA A 60 -6.29 -9.53 -4.97
N LYS A 61 -7.42 -9.97 -4.39
CA LYS A 61 -8.59 -9.13 -4.11
C LYS A 61 -8.33 -8.21 -2.92
N LYS A 62 -7.68 -8.71 -1.87
CA LYS A 62 -7.24 -7.95 -0.70
C LYS A 62 -6.20 -6.91 -1.10
N ALA A 63 -5.23 -7.28 -1.95
CA ALA A 63 -4.24 -6.36 -2.49
C ALA A 63 -4.89 -5.20 -3.28
N ASN A 64 -5.81 -5.53 -4.20
CA ASN A 64 -6.54 -4.54 -4.99
C ASN A 64 -7.42 -3.63 -4.09
N ASN A 65 -8.19 -4.21 -3.18
CA ASN A 65 -9.04 -3.46 -2.26
C ASN A 65 -8.22 -2.50 -1.37
N ARG A 66 -7.09 -2.98 -0.83
CA ARG A 66 -6.21 -2.16 0.02
C ARG A 66 -5.57 -1.03 -0.79
N PHE A 67 -5.09 -1.31 -2.00
CA PHE A 67 -4.59 -0.27 -2.90
C PHE A 67 -5.64 0.79 -3.22
N ASN A 68 -6.89 0.39 -3.53
CA ASN A 68 -7.97 1.35 -3.79
C ASN A 68 -8.29 2.19 -2.55
N ALA A 69 -8.31 1.58 -1.37
CA ALA A 69 -8.53 2.29 -0.11
C ALA A 69 -7.41 3.31 0.15
N LEU A 70 -6.14 2.94 -0.08
CA LEU A 70 -4.99 3.86 0.02
C LEU A 70 -5.05 4.98 -1.02
N ALA A 71 -5.40 4.67 -2.27
CA ALA A 71 -5.55 5.66 -3.33
C ALA A 71 -6.73 6.61 -3.07
N GLU A 72 -7.82 6.12 -2.49
CA GLU A 72 -8.95 6.94 -2.07
C GLU A 72 -8.61 7.79 -0.84
N ALA A 73 -7.93 7.21 0.15
CA ALA A 73 -7.42 7.94 1.31
C ALA A 73 -6.42 9.02 0.90
N HIS A 74 -5.56 8.77 -0.08
CA HIS A 74 -4.68 9.77 -0.66
C HIS A 74 -5.47 10.87 -1.39
N ARG A 75 -6.50 10.51 -2.18
CA ARG A 75 -7.38 11.51 -2.84
C ARG A 75 -8.14 12.38 -1.82
N LYS A 76 -8.74 11.78 -0.80
CA LYS A 76 -9.46 12.48 0.29
C LYS A 76 -8.52 13.24 1.21
N GLY A 77 -7.37 12.66 1.52
CA GLY A 77 -6.28 13.26 2.29
C GLY A 77 -5.68 14.45 1.55
N ASN A 78 -5.58 14.42 0.21
CA ASN A 78 -5.21 15.57 -0.59
C ASN A 78 -6.31 16.65 -0.53
N HIS A 79 -7.58 16.26 -0.40
CA HIS A 79 -8.71 17.17 -0.19
C HIS A 79 -8.74 17.80 1.23
N LEU A 80 -8.29 17.08 2.25
CA LEU A 80 -8.12 17.58 3.62
C LEU A 80 -6.83 18.38 3.80
N SER A 81 -5.75 18.02 3.09
CA SER A 81 -4.48 18.73 3.04
C SER A 81 -4.59 20.05 2.29
N SER A 82 -5.35 20.09 1.19
CA SER A 82 -5.70 21.34 0.50
C SER A 82 -6.61 22.21 1.35
N ARG A 83 -7.45 21.62 2.22
CA ARG A 83 -8.23 22.38 3.22
C ARG A 83 -7.41 22.82 4.44
N ARG A 84 -6.30 22.14 4.76
CA ARG A 84 -5.41 22.46 5.89
C ARG A 84 -4.29 23.45 5.52
N ARG A 85 -4.03 23.66 4.23
CA ARG A 85 -3.13 24.71 3.70
C ARG A 85 -3.85 26.02 3.32
N GLY A 86 -5.06 26.23 3.86
CA GLY A 86 -5.85 27.45 3.62
C GLY A 86 -6.18 28.24 4.89
N ALA A 87 -5.51 27.98 6.01
CA ALA A 87 -5.77 28.67 7.28
C ALA A 87 -4.45 28.97 8.03
N THR A 88 -3.58 29.74 7.39
CA THR A 88 -2.56 30.54 8.08
C THR A 88 -2.25 31.74 7.20
N ASN A 89 -3.02 32.82 7.37
CA ASN A 89 -2.52 34.18 7.52
C ASN A 89 -3.70 35.17 7.57
N CYS A 90 -4.15 35.50 8.78
CA CYS A 90 -4.68 36.80 9.21
C CYS A 90 -4.50 36.87 10.73
#